data_AF-A0A117S6T1-F1
#
_entry.id   AF-A0A117S6T1-F1
#
_cell.length_a   1.000
_cell.length_b   1.000
_cell.length_c   1.000
_cell.angle_alpha   90.00
_cell.angle_beta   90.00
_cell.angle_gamma   90.00
#
_symmetry.space_group_name_H-M   'P 1'
#
loop_
_entity.id
_entity.type
_entity.pdbx_description
1 polymer ?
#
loop_
_entity_poly.entity_id
_entity_poly.type
_entity_poly.pdbx_seq_one_letter_code
_entity_poly.pdbx_strand_id
1 'polypeptide(L)'
;MIPDYQTLMLPVLELAAEGEANIGLTTEAVSDQFSLSPEERIELLPSGKLTVIRSRVHWAKAYLKQAGLVEATKRGHFRITDRGRAVLQNPPTKIDNAFLDQFEEFRQFRERGHKAGEAAPVVQLEQDSSASPEDVLNAAHQQITDFFIAELIDRMIAGTPAFFEKAIVELLLAMGYGGSSQEAGRAIGKSGDDGVDGVIDQDVLGVDQIFIQAKRYKSENIVGPAAIREFYGALSMRKAQKGIFVTTSGFTKAALDTASQIGGRIVLIDGQQLGRLMVRYNVGCRDKDTLHIKDFDEDFFD
;
A
#
# COMPACT_ATOMS: atom_id res chain seq x y z
N MET A 1 -24.72 11.20 17.42
CA MET A 1 -23.66 10.17 17.42
C MET A 1 -22.93 10.26 16.09
N ILE A 2 -21.60 10.34 16.11
CA ILE A 2 -20.80 10.38 14.88
C ILE A 2 -21.05 9.07 14.08
N PRO A 3 -21.38 9.12 12.77
CA PRO A 3 -21.58 7.92 11.92
C PRO A 3 -20.27 7.21 11.59
N ASP A 4 -20.28 5.88 11.43
CA ASP A 4 -19.09 5.13 11.01
C ASP A 4 -18.67 5.41 9.55
N TYR A 5 -17.48 4.96 9.14
CA TYR A 5 -16.98 5.26 7.79
C TYR A 5 -17.80 4.63 6.65
N GLN A 6 -18.50 3.51 6.90
CA GLN A 6 -19.33 2.85 5.88
C GLN A 6 -20.60 3.67 5.63
N THR A 7 -21.24 4.13 6.70
CA THR A 7 -22.39 5.03 6.66
C THR A 7 -22.07 6.32 5.91
N LEU A 8 -20.82 6.79 5.97
CA LEU A 8 -20.37 7.99 5.25
C LEU A 8 -20.04 7.77 3.77
N MET A 9 -19.91 6.53 3.26
CA MET A 9 -19.47 6.30 1.88
C MET A 9 -20.43 6.87 0.84
N LEU A 10 -21.75 6.66 1.00
CA LEU A 10 -22.72 7.22 0.06
C LEU A 10 -22.73 8.76 0.06
N PRO A 11 -22.87 9.44 1.22
CA PRO A 11 -22.74 10.90 1.31
C PRO A 11 -21.45 11.47 0.71
N VAL A 12 -20.31 10.80 0.95
CA VAL A 12 -19.01 11.22 0.40
C VAL A 12 -18.96 11.08 -1.12
N LEU A 13 -19.60 10.04 -1.67
CA LEU A 13 -19.71 9.85 -3.12
C LEU A 13 -20.62 10.90 -3.77
N GLU A 14 -21.76 11.22 -3.14
CA GLU A 14 -22.69 12.26 -3.58
C GLU A 14 -22.00 13.64 -3.65
N LEU A 15 -21.26 14.02 -2.59
CA LEU A 15 -20.49 15.26 -2.56
C LEU A 15 -19.38 15.30 -3.62
N ALA A 16 -18.80 14.15 -3.97
CA ALA A 16 -17.82 14.05 -5.06
C ALA A 16 -18.45 14.18 -6.46
N ALA A 17 -19.78 14.06 -6.58
CA ALA A 17 -20.50 14.20 -7.84
C ALA A 17 -20.77 15.67 -8.21
N GLU A 18 -20.82 16.57 -7.22
CA GLU A 18 -21.04 18.01 -7.40
C GLU A 18 -19.81 18.72 -8.00
N GLY A 19 -18.62 18.13 -7.89
CA GLY A 19 -17.37 18.70 -8.39
C GLY A 19 -16.14 18.07 -7.77
N GLU A 20 -14.97 18.73 -7.93
CA GLU A 20 -13.78 18.33 -7.18
C GLU A 20 -14.00 18.59 -5.68
N ALA A 21 -14.08 17.51 -4.90
CA ALA A 21 -14.28 17.55 -3.46
C ALA A 21 -12.95 17.66 -2.72
N ASN A 22 -12.98 18.34 -1.58
CA ASN A 22 -11.87 18.45 -0.64
C ASN A 22 -12.24 17.80 0.69
N ILE A 23 -11.31 17.05 1.29
CA ILE A 23 -11.58 16.31 2.53
C ILE A 23 -12.10 17.18 3.69
N GLY A 24 -11.66 18.44 3.80
CA GLY A 24 -12.13 19.39 4.81
C GLY A 24 -13.57 19.81 4.56
N LEU A 25 -13.88 20.29 3.35
CA LEU A 25 -15.23 20.68 2.96
C LEU A 25 -16.22 19.50 3.01
N THR A 26 -15.78 18.32 2.58
CA THR A 26 -16.57 17.08 2.72
C THR A 26 -16.83 16.76 4.18
N THR A 27 -15.86 16.97 5.06
CA THR A 27 -16.05 16.75 6.51
C THR A 27 -17.09 17.69 7.08
N GLU A 28 -17.08 18.98 6.70
CA GLU A 28 -18.07 19.97 7.11
C GLU A 28 -19.46 19.62 6.59
N ALA A 29 -19.61 19.37 5.28
CA ALA A 29 -20.88 19.04 4.66
C ALA A 29 -21.51 17.77 5.25
N VAL A 30 -20.71 16.72 5.47
CA VAL A 30 -21.18 15.49 6.14
C VAL A 30 -21.56 15.78 7.59
N SER A 31 -20.80 16.61 8.31
CA SER A 31 -21.14 16.97 9.70
C SER A 31 -22.47 17.73 9.79
N ASP A 32 -22.79 18.56 8.80
CA ASP A 32 -24.06 19.25 8.69
C ASP A 32 -25.21 18.29 8.33
N GLN A 33 -25.00 17.42 7.33
CA GLN A 33 -25.99 16.42 6.90
C GLN A 33 -26.42 15.48 8.03
N PHE A 34 -25.48 15.07 8.89
CA PHE A 34 -25.76 14.22 10.05
C PHE A 34 -26.06 15.00 11.33
N SER A 35 -26.16 16.33 11.25
CA SER A 35 -26.49 17.21 12.38
C SER A 35 -25.59 17.00 13.61
N LEU A 36 -24.28 16.85 13.38
CA LEU A 36 -23.31 16.63 14.46
C LEU A 36 -23.23 17.85 15.39
N SER A 37 -23.19 17.61 16.70
CA SER A 37 -23.03 18.67 17.70
C SER A 37 -21.65 19.34 17.59
N PRO A 38 -21.48 20.56 18.15
CA PRO A 38 -20.16 21.19 18.24
C PRO A 38 -19.13 20.30 18.96
N GLU A 39 -19.53 19.54 19.99
CA GLU A 39 -18.63 18.61 20.66
C GLU A 39 -18.23 17.45 19.75
N GLU A 40 -19.17 16.85 19.03
CA GLU A 40 -18.93 15.74 18.10
C GLU A 40 -18.01 16.14 16.94
N ARG A 41 -18.08 17.40 16.48
CA ARG A 41 -17.22 17.92 15.39
C ARG A 41 -15.76 18.08 15.80
N ILE A 42 -15.51 18.36 17.08
CA ILE A 42 -14.16 18.55 17.63
C ILE A 42 -13.64 17.33 18.38
N GLU A 43 -14.45 16.28 18.53
CA GLU A 43 -14.05 15.03 19.17
C GLU A 43 -12.79 14.48 18.48
N LEU A 44 -11.72 14.33 19.25
CA LEU A 44 -10.42 13.86 18.76
C LEU A 44 -10.34 12.34 18.87
N LEU A 45 -9.64 11.72 17.92
CA LEU A 45 -9.17 10.36 18.10
C LEU A 45 -8.26 10.26 19.34
N PRO A 46 -8.07 9.05 19.92
CA PRO A 46 -7.15 8.85 21.04
C PRO A 46 -5.71 9.36 20.78
N SER A 47 -5.29 9.45 19.51
CA SER A 47 -3.99 10.04 19.13
C SER A 47 -3.90 11.57 19.29
N GLY A 48 -5.01 12.26 19.52
CA GLY A 48 -5.08 13.71 19.75
C GLY A 48 -4.83 14.60 18.54
N LYS A 49 -4.54 14.03 17.36
CA LYS A 49 -4.10 14.81 16.17
C LYS A 49 -5.20 15.06 15.12
N LEU A 50 -6.23 14.22 15.09
CA LEU A 50 -7.27 14.25 14.06
C LEU A 50 -8.64 14.06 14.70
N THR A 51 -9.66 14.78 14.23
CA THR A 51 -11.03 14.56 14.69
C THR A 51 -11.57 13.23 14.19
N VAL A 52 -12.47 12.64 14.99
CA VAL A 52 -13.11 11.36 14.69
C VAL A 52 -13.84 11.43 13.35
N ILE A 53 -14.68 12.45 13.13
CA ILE A 53 -15.42 12.61 11.88
C ILE A 53 -14.50 12.75 10.65
N ARG A 54 -13.42 13.53 10.75
CA ARG A 54 -12.46 13.72 9.65
C ARG A 54 -11.73 12.43 9.31
N SER A 55 -11.43 11.60 10.31
CA SER A 55 -10.89 10.26 10.10
C SER A 55 -11.85 9.37 9.34
N ARG A 56 -13.14 9.38 9.70
CA ARG A 56 -14.16 8.53 9.07
C ARG A 56 -14.45 8.94 7.62
N VAL A 57 -14.49 10.22 7.32
CA VAL A 57 -14.58 10.75 5.94
C VAL A 57 -13.35 10.35 5.11
N HIS A 58 -12.15 10.38 5.72
CA HIS A 58 -10.93 9.89 5.06
C HIS A 58 -11.04 8.42 4.67
N TRP A 59 -11.52 7.57 5.57
CA TRP A 59 -11.73 6.14 5.32
C TRP A 59 -12.82 5.85 4.28
N ALA A 60 -13.94 6.57 4.32
CA ALA A 60 -14.98 6.48 3.31
C ALA A 60 -14.40 6.76 1.90
N LYS A 61 -13.70 7.89 1.75
CA LYS A 61 -13.03 8.27 0.50
C LYS A 61 -11.97 7.27 0.05
N ALA A 62 -11.21 6.71 0.99
CA ALA A 62 -10.19 5.69 0.73
C ALA A 62 -10.79 4.43 0.11
N TYR A 63 -11.86 3.89 0.70
CA TYR A 63 -12.51 2.66 0.25
C TYR A 63 -13.22 2.86 -1.10
N LEU A 64 -13.90 3.99 -1.28
CA LEU A 64 -14.49 4.37 -2.57
C LEU A 64 -13.43 4.44 -3.68
N LYS A 65 -12.21 4.94 -3.37
CA LYS A 65 -11.10 4.98 -4.32
C LYS A 65 -10.64 3.57 -4.71
N GLN A 66 -10.50 2.66 -3.74
CA GLN A 66 -10.09 1.27 -4.00
C GLN A 66 -11.11 0.50 -4.85
N ALA A 67 -12.40 0.88 -4.77
CA ALA A 67 -13.45 0.36 -5.65
C ALA A 67 -13.57 1.09 -7.01
N GLY A 68 -12.73 2.11 -7.25
CA GLY A 68 -12.74 2.90 -8.48
C GLY A 68 -13.94 3.84 -8.62
N LEU A 69 -14.67 4.13 -7.55
CA LEU A 69 -15.84 5.03 -7.54
C LEU A 69 -15.44 6.51 -7.50
N VAL A 70 -14.29 6.80 -6.89
CA VAL A 70 -13.66 8.13 -6.88
C VAL A 70 -12.18 8.01 -7.24
N GLU A 71 -11.60 9.09 -7.72
CA GLU A 71 -10.15 9.18 -7.96
C GLU A 71 -9.55 10.39 -7.24
N ALA A 72 -8.29 10.27 -6.83
CA ALA A 72 -7.56 11.36 -6.19
C ALA A 72 -6.98 12.30 -7.27
N THR A 73 -7.22 13.60 -7.13
CA THR A 73 -6.71 14.60 -8.09
C THR A 73 -5.42 15.26 -7.60
N LYS A 74 -5.39 15.64 -6.32
CA LYS A 74 -4.24 16.20 -5.61
C LYS A 74 -4.38 15.91 -4.12
N ARG A 75 -3.38 16.29 -3.32
CA ARG A 75 -3.39 16.04 -1.87
C ARG A 75 -4.67 16.57 -1.22
N GLY A 76 -5.42 15.68 -0.57
CA GLY A 76 -6.67 16.01 0.11
C GLY A 76 -7.88 16.27 -0.80
N HIS A 77 -7.75 16.11 -2.11
CA HIS A 77 -8.83 16.33 -3.08
C HIS A 77 -9.13 15.06 -3.89
N PHE A 78 -10.37 14.93 -4.32
CA PHE A 78 -10.87 13.79 -5.07
C PHE A 78 -12.10 14.17 -5.89
N ARG A 79 -12.40 13.37 -6.90
CA ARG A 79 -13.60 13.55 -7.75
C ARG A 79 -14.23 12.20 -8.06
N ILE A 80 -15.52 12.21 -8.38
CA ILE A 80 -16.22 11.01 -8.82
C ILE A 80 -15.69 10.52 -10.18
N THR A 81 -15.63 9.20 -10.36
CA THR A 81 -15.34 8.59 -11.67
C THR A 81 -16.63 8.32 -12.44
N ASP A 82 -16.54 7.92 -13.70
CA ASP A 82 -17.73 7.51 -14.47
C ASP A 82 -18.42 6.28 -13.85
N ARG A 83 -17.64 5.37 -13.22
CA ARG A 83 -18.18 4.25 -12.42
C ARG A 83 -18.96 4.75 -11.21
N GLY A 84 -18.41 5.72 -10.48
CA GLY A 84 -19.12 6.36 -9.35
C GLY A 84 -20.43 7.01 -9.78
N ARG A 85 -20.42 7.72 -10.93
CA ARG A 85 -21.63 8.33 -11.50
C ARG A 85 -22.68 7.29 -11.87
N ALA A 86 -22.27 6.16 -12.45
CA ALA A 86 -23.18 5.06 -12.77
C ALA A 86 -23.85 4.48 -11.51
N VAL A 87 -23.13 4.39 -10.39
CA VAL A 87 -23.73 3.99 -9.10
C VAL A 87 -24.76 5.02 -8.62
N LEU A 88 -24.49 6.31 -8.75
CA LEU A 88 -25.44 7.35 -8.33
C LEU A 88 -26.65 7.51 -9.27
N GLN A 89 -26.64 6.96 -10.49
CA GLN A 89 -27.82 6.93 -11.35
C GLN A 89 -28.93 6.02 -10.79
N ASN A 90 -28.55 4.98 -10.05
CA ASN A 90 -29.46 4.11 -9.31
C ASN A 90 -28.93 3.98 -7.87
N PRO A 91 -29.09 5.02 -7.04
CA PRO A 91 -28.39 5.12 -5.77
C PRO A 91 -28.85 3.99 -4.83
N PRO A 92 -27.91 3.20 -4.26
CA PRO A 92 -28.26 2.20 -3.27
C PRO A 92 -28.68 2.87 -1.96
N THR A 93 -29.39 2.14 -1.09
CA THR A 93 -29.76 2.66 0.23
C THR A 93 -28.55 2.94 1.13
N LYS A 94 -27.46 2.21 0.94
CA LYS A 94 -26.15 2.44 1.56
C LYS A 94 -25.04 1.91 0.66
N ILE A 95 -23.86 2.49 0.77
CA ILE A 95 -22.62 1.92 0.24
C ILE A 95 -21.81 1.43 1.43
N ASP A 96 -21.61 0.13 1.54
CA ASP A 96 -20.78 -0.50 2.58
C ASP A 96 -19.79 -1.47 1.94
N ASN A 97 -18.96 -2.13 2.75
CA ASN A 97 -17.96 -3.06 2.20
C ASN A 97 -18.59 -4.21 1.39
N ALA A 98 -19.78 -4.67 1.79
CA ALA A 98 -20.51 -5.71 1.05
C ALA A 98 -20.98 -5.22 -0.31
N PHE A 99 -21.42 -3.96 -0.42
CA PHE A 99 -21.69 -3.33 -1.71
C PHE A 99 -20.40 -3.21 -2.54
N LEU A 100 -19.29 -2.79 -1.94
CA LEU A 100 -18.03 -2.61 -2.68
C LEU A 100 -17.42 -3.93 -3.19
N ASP A 101 -17.73 -5.07 -2.56
CA ASP A 101 -17.26 -6.41 -3.00
C ASP A 101 -17.74 -6.79 -4.42
N GLN A 102 -18.72 -6.08 -5.00
CA GLN A 102 -19.09 -6.27 -6.40
C GLN A 102 -17.99 -5.83 -7.39
N PHE A 103 -17.07 -4.94 -6.96
CA PHE A 103 -15.99 -4.43 -7.80
C PHE A 103 -14.75 -5.31 -7.68
N GLU A 104 -14.19 -5.72 -8.82
CA GLU A 104 -13.03 -6.61 -8.87
C GLU A 104 -11.80 -6.00 -8.17
N GLU A 105 -11.54 -4.71 -8.39
CA GLU A 105 -10.38 -4.01 -7.81
C GLU A 105 -10.46 -3.96 -6.27
N PHE A 106 -11.68 -3.83 -5.73
CA PHE A 106 -11.91 -3.82 -4.29
C PHE A 106 -11.73 -5.22 -3.68
N ARG A 107 -12.22 -6.27 -4.34
CA ARG A 107 -11.96 -7.66 -3.92
C ARG A 107 -10.47 -7.97 -3.91
N GLN A 108 -9.74 -7.59 -4.96
CA GLN A 108 -8.29 -7.76 -5.01
C GLN A 108 -7.57 -6.95 -3.92
N PHE A 109 -8.04 -5.74 -3.58
CA PHE A 109 -7.53 -4.98 -2.45
C PHE A 109 -7.70 -5.73 -1.11
N ARG A 110 -8.88 -6.30 -0.83
CA ARG A 110 -9.11 -7.09 0.39
C ARG A 110 -8.30 -8.39 0.42
N GLU A 111 -8.29 -9.14 -0.68
CA GLU A 111 -7.56 -10.42 -0.78
C GLU A 111 -6.05 -10.25 -0.63
N ARG A 112 -5.50 -9.10 -1.08
CA ARG A 112 -4.10 -8.76 -0.86
C ARG A 112 -3.78 -8.68 0.62
N GLY A 113 -4.64 -8.07 1.45
CA GLY A 113 -4.43 -8.04 2.90
C GLY A 113 -4.38 -9.42 3.56
N HIS A 114 -5.15 -10.39 3.05
CA HIS A 114 -5.24 -11.73 3.64
C HIS A 114 -4.08 -12.69 3.34
N LYS A 115 -3.22 -12.44 2.34
CA LYS A 115 -2.18 -13.41 1.93
C LYS A 115 -0.91 -13.42 2.78
N ALA A 116 -0.78 -12.59 3.81
CA ALA A 116 0.35 -12.62 4.73
C ALA A 116 -0.01 -13.33 6.05
N GLY A 117 0.14 -14.66 6.06
CA GLY A 117 0.29 -15.46 7.28
C GLY A 117 -0.98 -15.67 8.11
N GLU A 118 -1.47 -16.92 8.08
CA GLU A 118 -2.59 -17.47 8.84
C GLU A 118 -3.97 -16.89 8.50
N ALA A 119 -4.94 -17.80 8.39
CA ALA A 119 -6.34 -17.49 8.10
C ALA A 119 -6.96 -16.76 9.31
N ALA A 120 -6.67 -15.47 9.46
CA ALA A 120 -7.48 -14.59 10.27
C ALA A 120 -8.77 -14.29 9.48
N PRO A 121 -9.96 -14.63 10.02
CA PRO A 121 -11.21 -14.30 9.36
C PRO A 121 -11.25 -12.79 9.14
N VAL A 122 -11.81 -12.37 8.01
CA VAL A 122 -12.14 -10.97 7.80
C VAL A 122 -13.25 -10.65 8.80
N VAL A 123 -12.87 -10.21 9.99
CA VAL A 123 -13.83 -9.76 10.98
C VAL A 123 -14.43 -8.49 10.40
N GLN A 124 -15.62 -8.64 9.83
CA GLN A 124 -16.58 -7.56 9.74
C GLN A 124 -16.58 -6.90 11.12
N LEU A 125 -16.58 -5.57 11.22
CA LEU A 125 -16.85 -4.86 12.47
C LEU A 125 -18.31 -5.08 12.94
N GLU A 126 -18.92 -6.21 12.62
CA GLU A 126 -19.99 -6.80 13.38
C GLU A 126 -19.33 -7.58 14.53
N GLN A 127 -19.89 -7.45 15.73
CA GLN A 127 -19.37 -8.01 16.97
C GLN A 127 -19.22 -9.54 16.87
N ASP A 128 -18.11 -10.04 16.34
CA ASP A 128 -17.69 -11.41 16.56
C ASP A 128 -17.27 -11.48 18.04
N SER A 129 -18.22 -11.93 18.87
CA SER A 129 -18.15 -11.96 20.35
C SER A 129 -16.98 -12.78 20.92
N SER A 130 -16.14 -13.38 20.07
CA SER A 130 -14.99 -14.21 20.44
C SER A 130 -13.61 -13.60 20.15
N ALA A 131 -13.52 -12.47 19.43
CA ALA A 131 -12.22 -11.86 19.12
C ALA A 131 -11.68 -11.07 20.33
N SER A 132 -10.41 -11.25 20.67
CA SER A 132 -9.81 -10.45 21.76
C SER A 132 -9.62 -8.99 21.32
N PRO A 133 -9.57 -8.02 22.25
CA PRO A 133 -9.25 -6.64 21.92
C PRO A 133 -7.91 -6.48 21.18
N GLU A 134 -6.94 -7.35 21.47
CA GLU A 134 -5.65 -7.39 20.78
C GLU A 134 -5.79 -7.86 19.33
N ASP A 135 -6.63 -8.87 19.07
CA ASP A 135 -6.93 -9.32 17.71
C ASP A 135 -7.60 -8.21 16.89
N VAL A 136 -8.54 -7.49 17.52
CA VAL A 136 -9.21 -6.33 16.89
C VAL A 136 -8.19 -5.23 16.58
N LEU A 137 -7.27 -4.94 17.51
CA LEU A 137 -6.21 -3.95 17.31
C LEU A 137 -5.25 -4.36 16.19
N ASN A 138 -4.80 -5.62 16.17
CA ASN A 138 -3.90 -6.16 15.16
C ASN A 138 -4.55 -6.14 13.77
N ALA A 139 -5.81 -6.56 13.67
CA ALA A 139 -6.57 -6.50 12.43
C ALA A 139 -6.74 -5.06 11.93
N ALA A 140 -7.05 -4.11 12.83
CA ALA A 140 -7.12 -2.70 12.48
C ALA A 140 -5.77 -2.15 12.02
N HIS A 141 -4.67 -2.51 12.70
CA HIS A 141 -3.31 -2.13 12.30
C HIS A 141 -2.95 -2.69 10.92
N GLN A 142 -3.30 -3.94 10.64
CA GLN A 142 -3.07 -4.57 9.34
C GLN A 142 -3.85 -3.85 8.22
N GLN A 143 -5.14 -3.54 8.45
CA GLN A 143 -5.95 -2.76 7.50
C GLN A 143 -5.36 -1.37 7.23
N ILE A 144 -4.87 -0.68 8.28
CA ILE A 144 -4.18 0.60 8.14
C ILE A 144 -2.93 0.46 7.28
N THR A 145 -2.15 -0.59 7.54
CA THR A 145 -0.89 -0.86 6.84
C THR A 145 -1.15 -1.19 5.37
N ASP A 146 -2.12 -2.04 5.05
CA ASP A 146 -2.46 -2.42 3.68
C ASP A 146 -2.99 -1.25 2.86
N PHE A 147 -3.83 -0.40 3.46
CA PHE A 147 -4.27 0.84 2.82
C PHE A 147 -3.08 1.78 2.53
N PHE A 148 -2.18 1.94 3.49
CA PHE A 148 -0.99 2.76 3.31
C PHE A 148 -0.08 2.23 2.20
N ILE A 149 0.13 0.91 2.14
CA ILE A 149 0.91 0.24 1.09
C ILE A 149 0.32 0.52 -0.29
N ALA A 150 -0.99 0.42 -0.46
CA ALA A 150 -1.65 0.72 -1.73
C ALA A 150 -1.39 2.17 -2.17
N GLU A 151 -1.58 3.15 -1.27
CA GLU A 151 -1.30 4.56 -1.56
C GLU A 151 0.20 4.84 -1.82
N LEU A 152 1.09 4.12 -1.14
CA LEU A 152 2.53 4.21 -1.37
C LEU A 152 2.89 3.76 -2.78
N ILE A 153 2.39 2.61 -3.22
CA ILE A 153 2.63 2.08 -4.57
C ILE A 153 2.04 2.98 -5.66
N ASP A 154 0.85 3.55 -5.45
CA ASP A 154 0.27 4.53 -6.38
C ASP A 154 1.20 5.74 -6.59
N ARG A 155 1.83 6.23 -5.52
CA ARG A 155 2.82 7.33 -5.62
C ARG A 155 4.09 6.90 -6.33
N MET A 156 4.55 5.67 -6.12
CA MET A 156 5.69 5.10 -6.85
C MET A 156 5.40 5.02 -8.36
N ILE A 157 4.19 4.60 -8.73
CA ILE A 157 3.72 4.57 -10.12
C ILE A 157 3.60 5.98 -10.70
N ALA A 158 3.11 6.96 -9.93
CA ALA A 158 2.98 8.35 -10.41
C ALA A 158 4.32 9.10 -10.52
N GLY A 159 5.38 8.64 -9.84
CA GLY A 159 6.71 9.25 -9.86
C GLY A 159 7.44 9.12 -11.20
N THR A 160 8.69 9.61 -11.28
CA THR A 160 9.54 9.43 -12.46
C THR A 160 10.26 8.06 -12.43
N PRO A 161 10.73 7.53 -13.57
CA PRO A 161 11.54 6.31 -13.58
C PRO A 161 12.77 6.40 -12.65
N ALA A 162 13.51 7.51 -12.73
CA ALA A 162 14.68 7.75 -11.88
C ALA A 162 14.32 7.80 -10.38
N PHE A 163 13.16 8.35 -10.02
CA PHE A 163 12.68 8.31 -8.63
C PHE A 163 12.42 6.88 -8.16
N PHE A 164 11.79 6.05 -8.99
CA PHE A 164 11.50 4.65 -8.66
C PHE A 164 12.78 3.84 -8.46
N GLU A 165 13.74 3.96 -9.37
CA GLU A 165 15.06 3.31 -9.26
C GLU A 165 15.78 3.74 -7.98
N LYS A 166 15.82 5.05 -7.69
CA LYS A 166 16.44 5.58 -6.49
C LYS A 166 15.78 5.01 -5.22
N ALA A 167 14.45 4.95 -5.17
CA ALA A 167 13.73 4.43 -4.02
C ALA A 167 14.01 2.93 -3.77
N ILE A 168 14.19 2.12 -4.82
CA ILE A 168 14.60 0.71 -4.68
C ILE A 168 16.01 0.62 -4.08
N VAL A 169 16.95 1.45 -4.54
CA VAL A 169 18.31 1.48 -3.98
C VAL A 169 18.28 1.91 -2.52
N GLU A 170 17.55 2.97 -2.19
CA GLU A 170 17.35 3.42 -0.79
C GLU A 170 16.76 2.31 0.09
N LEU A 171 15.80 1.53 -0.43
CA LEU A 171 15.26 0.37 0.27
C LEU A 171 16.31 -0.70 0.52
N LEU A 172 17.09 -1.09 -0.48
CA LEU A 172 18.11 -2.12 -0.31
C LEU A 172 19.22 -1.67 0.66
N LEU A 173 19.62 -0.40 0.62
CA LEU A 173 20.54 0.17 1.61
C LEU A 173 19.95 0.10 3.04
N ALA A 174 18.68 0.46 3.21
CA ALA A 174 17.99 0.37 4.51
C ALA A 174 17.85 -1.08 5.02
N MET A 175 17.83 -2.06 4.10
CA MET A 175 17.86 -3.50 4.40
C MET A 175 19.27 -4.03 4.75
N GLY A 176 20.31 -3.19 4.62
CA GLY A 176 21.69 -3.55 4.93
C GLY A 176 22.54 -3.99 3.73
N TYR A 177 22.02 -3.93 2.50
CA TYR A 177 22.84 -4.10 1.29
C TYR A 177 23.74 -2.86 1.07
N GLY A 178 24.80 -2.99 0.27
CA GLY A 178 25.79 -1.93 -0.01
C GLY A 178 26.83 -1.74 1.10
N GLY A 179 26.64 -2.27 2.31
CA GLY A 179 27.64 -2.13 3.37
C GLY A 179 27.87 -0.70 3.89
N SER A 180 29.06 -0.41 4.43
CA SER A 180 29.29 0.73 5.33
C SER A 180 29.73 2.04 4.67
N SER A 181 29.95 2.08 3.35
CA SER A 181 30.34 3.32 2.67
C SER A 181 29.11 3.98 2.04
N GLN A 182 28.93 5.29 2.29
CA GLN A 182 27.96 6.13 1.55
C GLN A 182 28.20 6.10 0.02
N GLU A 183 29.36 5.59 -0.40
CA GLU A 183 29.78 5.41 -1.77
C GLU A 183 29.43 4.03 -2.35
N ALA A 184 28.86 3.09 -1.60
CA ALA A 184 28.57 1.74 -2.11
C ALA A 184 27.28 1.63 -2.93
N GLY A 185 26.46 2.69 -2.97
CA GLY A 185 25.37 2.84 -3.94
C GLY A 185 25.86 3.30 -5.34
N ARG A 186 27.18 3.23 -5.62
CA ARG A 186 27.84 3.98 -6.71
C ARG A 186 27.51 3.59 -8.14
N ALA A 187 26.70 2.57 -8.40
CA ALA A 187 26.36 2.19 -9.76
C ALA A 187 24.88 2.43 -10.10
N ILE A 188 24.34 3.58 -9.69
CA ILE A 188 23.16 4.12 -10.38
C ILE A 188 23.64 4.62 -11.75
N GLY A 189 23.27 3.90 -12.80
CA GLY A 189 23.30 4.45 -14.15
C GLY A 189 24.64 4.43 -14.88
N LYS A 190 25.17 3.25 -15.18
CA LYS A 190 25.58 3.01 -16.57
C LYS A 190 24.39 2.43 -17.31
N SER A 191 23.36 3.26 -17.51
CA SER A 191 22.31 2.97 -18.49
C SER A 191 22.98 2.82 -19.85
N GLY A 192 22.94 1.62 -20.38
CA GLY A 192 23.68 1.24 -21.58
C GLY A 192 23.72 -0.28 -21.69
N ASP A 193 22.62 -0.79 -22.22
CA ASP A 193 22.43 -2.11 -22.83
C ASP A 193 22.43 -3.35 -21.92
N ASP A 194 21.45 -4.21 -22.21
CA ASP A 194 21.25 -5.58 -21.71
C ASP A 194 20.37 -5.80 -20.47
N GLY A 195 19.38 -4.95 -20.16
CA GLY A 195 18.33 -5.33 -19.19
C GLY A 195 18.76 -5.40 -17.72
N VAL A 196 19.52 -4.40 -17.24
CA VAL A 196 19.86 -4.19 -15.82
C VAL A 196 19.72 -2.71 -15.52
N ASP A 197 19.03 -2.36 -14.43
CA ASP A 197 18.79 -0.96 -14.04
C ASP A 197 19.72 -0.49 -12.91
N GLY A 198 20.27 -1.41 -12.12
CA GLY A 198 21.20 -1.07 -11.03
C GLY A 198 22.06 -2.24 -10.56
N VAL A 199 23.12 -1.92 -9.82
CA VAL A 199 23.99 -2.90 -9.16
C VAL A 199 24.24 -2.41 -7.73
N ILE A 200 24.13 -3.32 -6.76
CA ILE A 200 24.43 -3.06 -5.36
C ILE A 200 25.29 -4.19 -4.80
N ASP A 201 26.24 -3.85 -3.94
CA ASP A 201 27.07 -4.84 -3.28
C ASP A 201 26.26 -5.58 -2.19
N GLN A 202 26.45 -6.89 -2.04
CA GLN A 202 25.78 -7.69 -1.02
C GLN A 202 26.38 -7.43 0.37
N ASP A 203 27.67 -7.12 0.42
CA ASP A 203 28.46 -6.99 1.63
C ASP A 203 29.40 -5.79 1.56
N VAL A 204 29.98 -5.41 2.70
CA VAL A 204 30.86 -4.24 2.85
C VAL A 204 32.13 -4.32 1.99
N LEU A 205 32.60 -5.52 1.67
CA LEU A 205 33.81 -5.74 0.90
C LEU A 205 33.56 -5.75 -0.62
N GLY A 206 32.29 -5.74 -1.05
CA GLY A 206 31.90 -5.74 -2.46
C GLY A 206 32.30 -7.01 -3.21
N VAL A 207 32.42 -8.13 -2.49
CA VAL A 207 32.84 -9.41 -3.10
C VAL A 207 31.71 -9.99 -3.94
N ASP A 208 30.49 -9.93 -3.43
CA ASP A 208 29.29 -10.34 -4.14
C ASP A 208 28.47 -9.12 -4.59
N GLN A 209 28.13 -9.07 -5.87
CA GLN A 209 27.27 -8.03 -6.44
C GLN A 209 25.87 -8.58 -6.75
N ILE A 210 24.87 -7.79 -6.43
CA ILE A 210 23.46 -8.04 -6.71
C ILE A 210 22.99 -7.07 -7.78
N PHE A 211 22.48 -7.64 -8.87
CA PHE A 211 21.97 -6.89 -10.00
C PHE A 211 20.47 -6.65 -9.84
N ILE A 212 20.00 -5.48 -10.24
CA ILE A 212 18.62 -5.05 -10.01
C ILE A 212 17.98 -4.73 -11.36
N GLN A 213 16.78 -5.26 -11.57
CA GLN A 213 15.86 -4.80 -12.61
C GLN A 213 14.58 -4.30 -11.94
N ALA A 214 14.14 -3.12 -12.32
CA ALA A 214 13.01 -2.39 -11.77
C ALA A 214 12.00 -2.05 -12.88
N LYS A 215 10.82 -2.68 -12.85
CA LYS A 215 9.73 -2.38 -13.80
C LYS A 215 8.59 -1.61 -13.11
N ARG A 216 8.51 -0.30 -13.38
CA ARG A 216 7.40 0.55 -12.94
C ARG A 216 6.20 0.38 -13.87
N TYR A 217 5.29 -0.51 -13.52
CA TYR A 217 4.09 -0.85 -14.28
C TYR A 217 2.81 -0.58 -13.48
N LYS A 218 1.73 -0.25 -14.19
CA LYS A 218 0.38 -0.22 -13.61
C LYS A 218 -0.08 -1.64 -13.29
N SER A 219 -1.07 -1.77 -12.41
CA SER A 219 -1.64 -3.05 -11.97
C SER A 219 -2.04 -3.99 -13.10
N GLU A 220 -2.53 -3.44 -14.22
CA GLU A 220 -2.98 -4.21 -15.38
C GLU A 220 -1.83 -4.87 -16.16
N ASN A 221 -0.60 -4.35 -16.02
CA ASN A 221 0.56 -4.85 -16.74
C ASN A 221 1.40 -5.77 -15.83
N ILE A 222 0.99 -7.03 -15.80
CA ILE A 222 1.61 -8.10 -15.00
C ILE A 222 2.86 -8.64 -15.72
N VAL A 223 3.96 -8.81 -14.97
CA VAL A 223 5.23 -9.29 -15.52
C VAL A 223 5.14 -10.75 -15.96
N GLY A 224 5.45 -10.99 -17.23
CA GLY A 224 5.48 -12.31 -17.86
C GLY A 224 6.85 -13.01 -17.77
N PRO A 225 6.93 -14.30 -18.12
CA PRO A 225 8.16 -15.10 -18.02
C PRO A 225 9.27 -14.65 -18.98
N ALA A 226 8.92 -13.95 -20.08
CA ALA A 226 9.90 -13.42 -21.03
C ALA A 226 10.86 -12.42 -20.36
N ALA A 227 10.33 -11.51 -19.54
CA ALA A 227 11.13 -10.51 -18.81
C ALA A 227 12.09 -11.17 -17.81
N ILE A 228 11.67 -12.27 -17.16
CA ILE A 228 12.53 -13.03 -16.24
C ILE A 228 13.67 -13.73 -16.99
N ARG A 229 13.39 -14.32 -18.16
CA ARG A 229 14.41 -14.95 -19.00
C ARG A 229 15.41 -13.93 -19.56
N GLU A 230 14.93 -12.77 -19.98
CA GLU A 230 15.77 -11.67 -20.47
C GLU A 230 16.73 -11.21 -19.36
N PHE A 231 16.20 -10.96 -18.15
CA PHE A 231 17.03 -10.59 -17.01
C PHE A 231 18.04 -11.69 -16.64
N TYR A 232 17.63 -12.96 -16.67
CA TYR A 232 18.57 -14.07 -16.46
C TYR A 232 19.70 -14.13 -17.50
N GLY A 233 19.38 -13.84 -18.77
CA GLY A 233 20.35 -13.69 -19.83
C GLY A 233 21.37 -12.59 -19.53
N ALA A 234 20.88 -11.43 -19.09
CA ALA A 234 21.70 -10.31 -18.65
C ALA A 234 22.67 -10.68 -17.52
N LEU A 235 22.17 -11.35 -16.48
CA LEU A 235 22.98 -11.84 -15.35
C LEU A 235 24.08 -12.79 -15.83
N SER A 236 23.76 -13.67 -16.77
CA SER A 236 24.70 -14.66 -17.30
C SER A 236 25.81 -14.01 -18.11
N MET A 237 25.50 -13.01 -18.94
CA MET A 237 26.50 -12.23 -19.69
C MET A 237 27.45 -11.46 -18.77
N ARG A 238 26.93 -10.95 -17.65
CA ARG A 238 27.71 -10.19 -16.66
C ARG A 238 28.35 -11.07 -15.58
N LYS A 239 28.23 -12.40 -15.69
CA LYS A 239 28.72 -13.40 -14.70
C LYS A 239 28.21 -13.14 -13.27
N ALA A 240 27.06 -12.49 -13.14
CA ALA A 240 26.44 -12.14 -11.87
C ALA A 240 25.71 -13.35 -11.29
N GLN A 241 25.96 -13.70 -10.03
CA GLN A 241 25.33 -14.89 -9.44
C GLN A 241 23.88 -14.65 -9.01
N LYS A 242 23.56 -13.43 -8.54
CA LYS A 242 22.29 -13.08 -7.91
C LYS A 242 21.69 -11.83 -8.55
N GLY A 243 20.37 -11.79 -8.62
CA GLY A 243 19.62 -10.61 -9.04
C GLY A 243 18.31 -10.43 -8.30
N ILE A 244 17.82 -9.20 -8.28
CA ILE A 244 16.52 -8.82 -7.73
C ILE A 244 15.71 -8.21 -8.88
N PHE A 245 14.52 -8.76 -9.12
CA PHE A 245 13.56 -8.20 -10.06
C PHE A 245 12.41 -7.59 -9.28
N VAL A 246 12.27 -6.27 -9.36
CA VAL A 246 11.25 -5.49 -8.66
C VAL A 246 10.21 -4.98 -9.65
N THR A 247 8.93 -5.06 -9.29
CA THR A 247 7.85 -4.38 -10.03
C THR A 247 6.84 -3.73 -9.10
N THR A 248 6.18 -2.66 -9.55
CA THR A 248 5.02 -2.07 -8.87
C THR A 248 3.70 -2.82 -9.15
N SER A 249 3.69 -3.76 -10.10
CA SER A 249 2.53 -4.61 -10.40
C SER A 249 2.69 -5.99 -9.76
N GLY A 250 2.37 -7.07 -10.48
CA GLY A 250 2.53 -8.45 -10.04
C GLY A 250 3.26 -9.32 -11.06
N PHE A 251 3.44 -10.58 -10.73
CA PHE A 251 4.01 -11.59 -11.63
C PHE A 251 2.96 -12.62 -12.03
N THR A 252 3.01 -13.04 -13.30
CA THR A 252 2.22 -14.19 -13.76
C THR A 252 2.73 -15.48 -13.11
N LYS A 253 1.86 -16.49 -12.97
CA LYS A 253 2.27 -17.82 -12.48
C LYS A 253 3.46 -18.38 -13.28
N ALA A 254 3.42 -18.24 -14.60
CA ALA A 254 4.51 -18.68 -15.48
C ALA A 254 5.83 -17.92 -15.21
N ALA A 255 5.78 -16.65 -14.83
CA ALA A 255 6.97 -15.88 -14.45
C ALA A 255 7.57 -16.38 -13.12
N LEU A 256 6.71 -16.67 -12.13
CA LEU A 256 7.13 -17.27 -10.86
C LEU A 256 7.79 -18.64 -11.10
N ASP A 257 7.14 -19.52 -11.86
CA ASP A 257 7.65 -20.85 -12.20
C ASP A 257 9.00 -20.77 -12.94
N THR A 258 9.13 -19.80 -13.85
CA THR A 258 10.39 -19.54 -14.57
C THR A 258 11.52 -19.14 -13.63
N ALA A 259 11.26 -18.25 -12.66
CA ALA A 259 12.27 -17.83 -11.69
C ALA A 259 12.71 -19.00 -10.79
N SER A 260 11.79 -19.87 -10.38
CA SER A 260 12.10 -21.07 -9.60
C SER A 260 12.96 -22.08 -10.39
N GLN A 261 12.66 -22.31 -11.67
CA GLN A 261 13.42 -23.24 -12.53
C GLN A 261 14.86 -22.77 -12.79
N ILE A 262 15.10 -21.46 -12.76
CA ILE A 262 16.40 -20.84 -12.97
C ILE A 262 17.32 -20.97 -11.72
N GLY A 263 16.88 -21.73 -10.70
CA GLY A 263 17.69 -22.11 -9.55
C GLY A 263 17.77 -21.05 -8.46
N GLY A 264 16.75 -20.20 -8.31
CA GLY A 264 16.66 -19.23 -7.22
C GLY A 264 17.66 -18.07 -7.30
N ARG A 265 18.36 -17.91 -8.44
CA ARG A 265 19.29 -16.80 -8.67
C ARG A 265 18.62 -15.44 -8.75
N ILE A 266 17.32 -15.40 -9.03
CA ILE A 266 16.52 -14.18 -9.13
C ILE A 266 15.47 -14.17 -8.04
N VAL A 267 15.52 -13.15 -7.18
CA VAL A 267 14.46 -12.85 -6.21
C VAL A 267 13.44 -11.93 -6.88
N LEU A 268 12.16 -12.32 -6.84
CA LEU A 268 11.06 -11.51 -7.36
C LEU A 268 10.42 -10.71 -6.22
N ILE A 269 10.21 -9.41 -6.43
CA ILE A 269 9.54 -8.51 -5.48
C ILE A 269 8.41 -7.81 -6.24
N ASP A 270 7.17 -8.16 -5.91
CA ASP A 270 5.98 -7.52 -6.48
C ASP A 270 5.62 -6.23 -5.73
N GLY A 271 4.60 -5.51 -6.21
CA GLY A 271 4.21 -4.22 -5.64
C GLY A 271 3.77 -4.33 -4.18
N GLN A 272 3.13 -5.44 -3.81
CA GLN A 272 2.71 -5.63 -2.43
C GLN A 272 3.90 -5.89 -1.50
N GLN A 273 4.79 -6.81 -1.88
CA GLN A 273 6.00 -7.11 -1.13
C GLN A 273 6.91 -5.89 -1.05
N LEU A 274 7.06 -5.13 -2.14
CA LEU A 274 7.79 -3.87 -2.17
C LEU A 274 7.23 -2.89 -1.12
N GLY A 275 5.92 -2.67 -1.11
CA GLY A 275 5.30 -1.78 -0.13
C GLY A 275 5.50 -2.24 1.32
N ARG A 276 5.36 -3.55 1.61
CA ARG A 276 5.65 -4.12 2.94
C ARG A 276 7.09 -3.89 3.37
N LEU A 277 8.05 -4.09 2.46
CA LEU A 277 9.47 -3.84 2.74
C LEU A 277 9.72 -2.35 2.98
N MET A 278 9.16 -1.47 2.16
CA MET A 278 9.28 -0.02 2.35
C MET A 278 8.73 0.42 3.72
N VAL A 279 7.57 -0.09 4.15
CA VAL A 279 7.02 0.18 5.49
C VAL A 279 7.94 -0.36 6.58
N ARG A 280 8.36 -1.63 6.48
CA ARG A 280 9.21 -2.29 7.48
C ARG A 280 10.54 -1.57 7.71
N TYR A 281 11.14 -1.05 6.64
CA TYR A 281 12.43 -0.36 6.69
C TYR A 281 12.31 1.17 6.66
N ASN A 282 11.11 1.71 6.88
CA ASN A 282 10.84 3.14 6.94
C ASN A 282 11.33 3.96 5.72
N VAL A 283 11.16 3.41 4.52
CA VAL A 283 11.52 4.06 3.25
C VAL A 283 10.28 4.64 2.58
N GLY A 284 10.29 5.95 2.32
CA GLY A 284 9.12 6.66 1.78
C GLY A 284 7.97 6.85 2.77
N CYS A 285 8.16 6.47 4.03
CA CYS A 285 7.20 6.61 5.12
C CYS A 285 7.89 7.05 6.43
N ARG A 286 7.10 7.37 7.44
CA ARG A 286 7.55 7.70 8.79
C ARG A 286 6.46 7.36 9.80
N ASP A 287 6.85 7.06 11.02
CA ASP A 287 5.90 6.87 12.11
C ASP A 287 5.07 8.13 12.31
N LYS A 288 3.75 7.96 12.29
CA LYS A 288 2.81 9.04 12.54
C LYS A 288 2.46 9.13 14.03
N ASP A 289 2.22 7.98 14.65
CA ASP A 289 1.76 7.79 16.03
C ASP A 289 2.30 6.43 16.56
N THR A 290 2.52 6.32 17.87
CA THR A 290 2.98 5.08 18.53
C THR A 290 2.01 4.72 19.66
N LEU A 291 1.55 3.47 19.69
CA LEU A 291 0.68 2.94 20.75
C LEU A 291 1.53 2.15 21.74
N HIS A 292 1.41 2.47 23.03
CA HIS A 292 2.06 1.72 24.11
C HIS A 292 1.03 0.83 24.79
N ILE A 293 1.14 -0.48 24.62
CA ILE A 293 0.39 -1.48 25.37
C ILE A 293 1.20 -1.81 26.62
N LYS A 294 0.56 -1.84 27.78
CA LYS A 294 1.20 -2.19 29.05
C LYS A 294 0.88 -3.63 29.38
N ASP A 295 1.89 -4.33 29.87
CA ASP A 295 1.77 -5.67 30.41
C ASP A 295 2.26 -5.66 31.87
N PHE A 296 1.92 -6.70 32.63
CA PHE A 296 2.43 -6.87 33.98
C PHE A 296 3.93 -7.20 33.93
N ASP A 297 4.69 -6.53 34.79
CA ASP A 297 6.08 -6.89 35.08
C ASP A 297 6.05 -7.87 36.26
N GLU A 298 5.92 -9.16 35.97
CA GLU A 298 5.78 -10.19 37.01
C GLU A 298 6.98 -10.20 37.98
N ASP A 299 8.19 -9.88 37.50
CA ASP A 299 9.41 -9.77 38.31
C ASP A 299 9.36 -8.63 39.34
N PHE A 300 8.49 -7.62 39.17
CA PHE A 300 8.28 -6.56 40.15
C PHE A 300 7.42 -7.03 41.34
N PHE A 301 6.59 -8.05 41.13
CA PHE A 301 5.64 -8.56 42.14
C PHE A 301 6.16 -9.79 42.91
N ASP A 302 7.34 -10.31 42.56
CA ASP A 302 8.10 -11.39 43.24
C ASP A 302 9.27 -10.85 44.09
#